data_AF-A0A8T4U8V2-F1
#
_entry.id   AF-A0A8T4U8V2-F1
#
_cell.length_a   1.000
_cell.length_b   1.000
_cell.length_c   1.000
_cell.angle_alpha   90.00
_cell.angle_beta   90.00
_cell.angle_gamma   90.00
#
_symmetry.space_group_name_H-M   'P 1'
#
loop_
_entity.id
_entity.type
_entity.pdbx_description
1 polymer ?
#
loop_
_entity_poly.entity_id
_entity_poly.type
_entity_poly.pdbx_seq_one_letter_code
_entity_poly.pdbx_strand_id
1 'polypeptide(L)' 'MDKKLVCTSCKKEIDKSGGIVFKCPNCLKQDIVRCRHCREIASRYMCASCSFSGPN' A
#
# COMPACT_ATOMS: atom_id res chain seq x y z
N MET A 1 19.99 -10.78 3.17
CA MET A 1 19.05 -10.70 2.02
C MET A 1 17.79 -10.03 2.52
N ASP A 2 17.78 -8.71 2.49
CA ASP A 2 16.76 -7.88 3.11
C ASP A 2 15.51 -7.91 2.24
N LYS A 3 14.44 -8.54 2.75
CA LYS A 3 13.13 -8.62 2.08
C LYS A 3 12.51 -7.22 2.08
N LYS A 4 12.80 -6.43 1.05
CA LYS A 4 12.25 -5.10 0.86
C LYS A 4 10.79 -5.22 0.42
N LEU A 5 9.85 -4.66 1.19
CA LEU A 5 8.45 -4.53 0.75
C LEU A 5 8.34 -3.29 -0.14
N VAL A 6 7.51 -3.31 -1.18
CA VAL A 6 7.32 -2.14 -2.06
C VAL A 6 5.96 -1.52 -1.84
N CYS A 7 5.91 -0.21 -1.60
CA CYS A 7 4.67 0.53 -1.42
C CYS A 7 3.86 0.59 -2.72
N THR A 8 2.57 0.30 -2.67
CA THR A 8 1.70 0.33 -3.86
C THR A 8 1.43 1.76 -4.37
N SER A 9 1.49 2.78 -3.49
CA SER A 9 1.28 4.19 -3.87
C SER A 9 2.52 4.84 -4.48
N CYS A 10 3.65 4.82 -3.78
CA CYS A 10 4.85 5.55 -4.17
C CYS A 10 5.93 4.67 -4.82
N LYS A 11 5.72 3.36 -4.89
CA LYS A 11 6.69 2.36 -5.37
C LYS A 11 8.05 2.42 -4.65
N LYS A 12 8.12 3.07 -3.49
CA LYS A 12 9.32 3.07 -2.65
C LYS A 12 9.48 1.74 -1.94
N GLU A 13 10.74 1.34 -1.81
CA GLU A 13 11.16 0.27 -0.92
C GLU A 13 10.90 0.69 0.52
N ILE A 14 10.23 -0.19 1.26
CA ILE A 14 9.88 -0.02 2.65
C ILE A 14 10.72 -1.02 3.44
N ASP A 15 11.40 -0.51 4.44
CA ASP A 15 12.07 -1.34 5.42
C ASP A 15 11.05 -2.16 6.22
N LYS A 16 11.45 -3.35 6.69
CA LYS A 16 10.56 -4.40 7.21
C LYS A 16 9.61 -3.92 8.32
N SER A 17 9.96 -2.84 8.99
CA SER A 17 9.24 -2.26 10.14
C SER A 17 8.37 -1.04 9.80
N GLY A 18 8.48 -0.47 8.59
CA GLY A 18 7.83 0.81 8.23
C GLY A 18 6.58 0.70 7.36
N GLY A 19 6.26 -0.52 6.94
CA GLY A 19 5.17 -0.83 6.01
C GLY A 19 4.07 -1.61 6.67
N ILE A 20 2.84 -1.34 6.25
CA ILE A 20 1.66 -2.09 6.63
C ILE A 20 1.07 -2.76 5.40
N VAL A 21 0.57 -3.97 5.60
CA VAL A 21 -0.09 -4.75 4.56
C VAL A 21 -1.52 -5.00 5.03
N PHE A 22 -2.49 -4.68 4.19
CA PHE A 22 -3.90 -4.92 4.47
C PHE A 22 -4.62 -5.28 3.17
N LYS A 23 -5.68 -6.07 3.28
CA LYS A 23 -6.50 -6.41 2.12
C LYS A 23 -7.33 -5.20 1.70
N CYS A 24 -7.55 -5.07 0.39
CA CYS A 24 -8.43 -4.04 -0.14
C CYS A 24 -9.81 -4.11 0.55
N PRO A 25 -10.33 -3.01 1.13
CA PRO A 25 -11.61 -3.03 1.84
C PRO A 25 -12.81 -3.27 0.91
N ASN A 26 -12.64 -3.01 -0.40
CA ASN A 26 -13.72 -3.17 -1.37
C ASN A 26 -13.83 -4.61 -1.89
N CYS A 27 -12.71 -5.23 -2.28
CA CYS A 27 -12.74 -6.54 -2.92
C CYS A 27 -12.04 -7.66 -2.14
N LEU A 28 -11.22 -7.32 -1.13
CA LEU A 28 -10.42 -8.26 -0.32
C LEU A 28 -9.48 -9.20 -1.11
N LYS A 29 -9.42 -9.07 -2.44
CA LYS A 29 -8.65 -9.93 -3.35
C LYS A 29 -7.17 -9.54 -3.44
N GLN A 30 -6.85 -8.27 -3.21
CA GLN A 30 -5.49 -7.76 -3.31
C GLN A 30 -4.97 -7.27 -1.95
N ASP A 31 -3.73 -7.63 -1.65
CA ASP A 31 -2.98 -7.07 -0.53
C ASP A 31 -2.37 -5.73 -0.93
N ILE A 32 -2.78 -4.67 -0.25
CA ILE A 32 -2.29 -3.30 -0.42
C ILE A 32 -1.17 -3.09 0.59
N VAL A 33 -0.01 -2.67 0.10
CA VAL A 33 1.16 -2.35 0.93
C VAL A 33 1.32 -0.84 0.97
N ARG A 34 1.27 -0.22 2.15
CA ARG A 34 1.50 1.22 2.31
C ARG A 34 2.64 1.50 3.26
N CYS A 35 3.50 2.44 2.89
CA CYS A 35 4.51 2.97 3.80
C CYS A 35 3.89 4.01 4.74
N ARG A 36 4.56 4.24 5.86
CA ARG A 36 4.20 5.29 6.83
C ARG A 36 3.99 6.66 6.17
N HIS A 37 4.92 7.08 5.32
CA HIS A 37 4.84 8.39 4.65
C HIS A 37 3.57 8.52 3.80
N CYS A 38 3.24 7.51 2.96
CA CYS A 38 2.01 7.54 2.17
C CYS A 38 0.75 7.56 3.03
N ARG A 39 0.77 6.93 4.22
CA ARG A 39 -0.32 7.05 5.19
C ARG A 39 -0.43 8.46 5.76
N GLU A 40 0.68 9.09 6.12
CA GLU A 40 0.71 10.46 6.66
C GLU A 40 0.15 11.48 5.67
N ILE A 41 0.51 11.36 4.38
CA ILE A 41 0.01 12.25 3.33
C ILE A 41 -1.31 11.78 2.71
N ALA A 42 -1.93 10.73 3.24
CA ALA A 42 -3.10 10.07 2.65
C ALA A 42 -2.99 9.86 1.12
N SER A 43 -1.81 9.42 0.66
CA SER A 43 -1.56 9.27 -0.79
C SER A 43 -2.59 8.36 -1.44
N ARG A 44 -3.20 8.80 -2.54
CA ARG A 44 -4.12 7.95 -3.30
C ARG A 44 -3.47 6.60 -3.63
N TYR A 45 -4.25 5.54 -3.51
CA TYR A 45 -3.86 4.20 -3.93
C TYR A 45 -4.97 3.59 -4.75
N MET A 46 -4.61 2.85 -5.80
CA MET A 46 -5.56 2.17 -6.67
C MET A 46 -5.41 0.67 -6.49
N CYS A 47 -6.51 -0.01 -6.18
CA CYS A 47 -6.56 -1.46 -6.22
C CYS A 47 -6.68 -1.93 -7.67
N ALA A 48 -5.77 -2.81 -8.12
CA ALA A 48 -5.78 -3.38 -9.46
C ALA A 48 -6.94 -4.38 -9.67
N SER A 49 -7.44 -5.03 -8.62
CA SER A 49 -8.54 -6.01 -8.75
C SER A 49 -9.93 -5.38 -8.88
N CYS A 50 -10.16 -4.19 -8.34
CA CYS A 50 -11.50 -3.58 -8.32
C CYS A 50 -11.51 -2.10 -8.75
N SER A 51 -10.38 -1.56 -9.18
CA SER A 51 -10.20 -0.15 -9.55
C SER A 51 -10.57 0.83 -8.43
N PHE A 52 -10.66 0.34 -7.19
CA PHE A 52 -11.00 1.17 -6.04
C PHE A 52 -9.85 2.13 -5.76
N SER A 53 -10.17 3.42 -5.77
CA SER A 53 -9.24 4.49 -5.44
C SER A 53 -9.49 4.92 -3.99
N GLY A 54 -8.63 4.46 -3.08
CA GLY A 54 -8.72 4.80 -1.65
C GLY A 54 -7.85 6.01 -1.28
N PRO A 55 -8.15 6.68 -0.15
CA PRO A 55 -8.35 8.13 -0.19
C PRO A 55 -7.13 9.00 0.20
N ASN A 56 -7.21 10.26 -0.26
CA ASN A 56 -6.75 11.52 0.37
C ASN A 56 -7.57 11.78 1.63
#